data_AF-A0A7K4FZQ7-F1
#
_entry.id   AF-A0A7K4FZQ7-F1
#
_cell.length_a   1.000
_cell.length_b   1.000
_cell.length_c   1.000
_cell.angle_alpha   90.00
_cell.angle_beta   90.00
_cell.angle_gamma   90.00
#
_symmetry.space_group_name_H-M   'P 1'
#
loop_
_entity.id
_entity.type
_entity.pdbx_description
1 polymer ?
#
loop_
_entity_poly.entity_id
_entity_poly.type
_entity_poly.pdbx_seq_one_letter_code
_entity_poly.pdbx_strand_id
1 'polypeptide(L)'
;MKSEQVFDLESQRVLLQDMNIRLKQQFQIEHQILPKLEQARSYKSKTNSTYQNTLISGKHRRLTVLGILITIPFLLVSVFSGDLTSSFVTSDNDVMKSGYVIQNLKGDVIDTFHSWNIPMERTLYINIVNPNVIDNDKVQIVKDAILSEKTVLLDDSLFHKAIPGSQSTYFLGWSGALKQASQTPTKFTIPTSFSITEGSTNGDIAIILSTLESPDGYSGFTRSTVENNQILKSTITIYKVDQLSSAELETIIRHEFGHAVGLIHSSDPYDLMHPTIETNYPFISNCDISAITHLYDGNANDKAVCEI
;
A
#
# COMPACT_ATOMS: atom_id res chain seq x y z
N MET A 1 2.61 -28.56 -17.66
CA MET A 1 1.86 -29.14 -16.51
C MET A 1 2.72 -29.43 -15.29
N LYS A 2 3.59 -30.46 -15.28
CA LYS A 2 4.32 -30.84 -14.03
C LYS A 2 5.30 -29.77 -13.52
N SER A 3 5.90 -28.97 -14.39
CA SER A 3 6.78 -27.85 -14.00
C SER A 3 6.01 -26.67 -13.40
N GLU A 4 4.88 -26.29 -14.00
CA GLU A 4 4.04 -25.18 -13.54
C GLU A 4 3.45 -25.46 -12.14
N GLN A 5 2.97 -26.68 -11.89
CA GLN A 5 2.51 -27.06 -10.54
C GLN A 5 3.62 -27.01 -9.48
N VAL A 6 4.87 -27.32 -9.83
CA VAL A 6 5.99 -27.23 -8.87
C VAL A 6 6.33 -25.76 -8.58
N PHE A 7 6.33 -24.90 -9.60
CA PHE A 7 6.58 -23.47 -9.44
C PHE A 7 5.48 -22.76 -8.62
N ASP A 8 4.22 -23.08 -8.88
CA ASP A 8 3.06 -22.60 -8.10
C ASP A 8 3.16 -23.01 -6.62
N LEU A 9 3.48 -24.28 -6.34
CA LEU A 9 3.68 -24.77 -4.97
C LEU A 9 4.87 -24.11 -4.25
N GLU A 10 5.94 -23.75 -4.96
CA GLU A 10 7.05 -22.98 -4.38
C GLU A 10 6.65 -21.53 -4.08
N SER A 11 5.93 -20.87 -4.99
CA SER A 11 5.38 -19.52 -4.79
C SER A 11 4.44 -19.46 -3.57
N GLN A 12 3.47 -20.37 -3.50
CA GLN A 12 2.55 -20.50 -2.36
C GLN A 12 3.31 -20.77 -1.05
N ARG A 13 4.38 -21.57 -1.07
CA ARG A 13 5.22 -21.84 0.10
C ARG A 13 5.96 -20.59 0.59
N VAL A 14 6.48 -19.76 -0.33
CA VAL A 14 7.14 -18.49 0.01
C VAL A 14 6.14 -17.50 0.60
N LEU A 15 4.96 -17.34 -0.01
CA LEU A 15 3.87 -16.50 0.53
C LEU A 15 3.44 -16.96 1.94
N LEU A 16 3.24 -18.25 2.15
CA LEU A 16 2.90 -18.81 3.46
C LEU A 16 4.02 -18.61 4.49
N GLN A 17 5.29 -18.62 4.08
CA GLN A 17 6.41 -18.32 4.98
C GLN A 17 6.43 -16.84 5.38
N ASP A 18 6.27 -15.92 4.42
CA ASP A 18 6.21 -14.47 4.70
C ASP A 18 5.01 -14.11 5.58
N MET A 19 3.81 -14.63 5.27
CA MET A 19 2.62 -14.45 6.10
C MET A 19 2.83 -14.96 7.53
N ASN A 20 3.47 -16.12 7.72
CA ASN A 20 3.78 -16.64 9.05
C ASN A 20 4.82 -15.80 9.81
N ILE A 21 5.74 -15.13 9.11
CA ILE A 21 6.69 -14.18 9.71
C ILE A 21 5.94 -12.92 10.13
N ARG A 22 5.11 -12.34 9.25
CA ARG A 22 4.27 -11.16 9.56
C ARG A 22 3.31 -11.41 10.72
N LEU A 23 2.62 -12.56 10.75
CA LEU A 23 1.74 -12.94 11.86
C LEU A 23 2.49 -13.05 13.19
N LYS A 24 3.70 -13.62 13.19
CA LYS A 24 4.56 -13.66 14.40
C LYS A 24 5.00 -12.27 14.84
N GLN A 25 5.35 -11.40 13.90
CA GLN A 25 5.72 -10.01 14.20
C GLN A 25 4.52 -9.22 14.75
N GLN A 26 3.34 -9.32 14.13
CA GLN A 26 2.10 -8.70 14.63
C GLN A 26 1.77 -9.20 16.04
N PHE A 27 1.84 -10.50 16.30
CA PHE A 27 1.59 -11.06 17.64
C PHE A 27 2.61 -10.57 18.67
N GLN A 28 3.90 -10.44 18.31
CA GLN A 28 4.93 -9.86 19.17
C GLN A 28 4.70 -8.37 19.45
N ILE A 29 4.30 -7.60 18.43
CA ILE A 29 3.96 -6.17 18.55
C ILE A 29 2.75 -5.99 19.46
N GLU A 30 1.67 -6.73 19.23
CA GLU A 30 0.45 -6.69 20.04
C GLU A 30 0.74 -7.05 21.51
N HIS A 31 1.52 -8.10 21.74
CA HIS A 31 1.91 -8.52 23.09
C HIS A 31 2.85 -7.52 23.81
N GLN A 32 3.64 -6.73 23.08
CA GLN A 32 4.48 -5.67 23.65
C GLN A 32 3.74 -4.33 23.84
N ILE A 33 2.71 -4.05 23.05
CA ILE A 33 1.99 -2.77 23.06
C ILE A 33 0.80 -2.79 24.02
N LEU A 34 0.04 -3.89 24.13
CA LEU A 34 -1.10 -3.98 25.06
C LEU A 34 -0.74 -3.60 26.51
N PRO A 35 0.34 -4.16 27.13
CA PRO A 35 0.68 -3.84 28.51
C PRO A 35 1.02 -2.36 28.71
N LYS A 36 1.68 -1.74 27.72
CA LYS A 36 2.04 -0.30 27.74
C LYS A 36 0.79 0.58 27.62
N LEU A 37 -0.17 0.21 26.78
CA LEU A 37 -1.44 0.92 26.64
C LEU A 37 -2.33 0.80 27.89
N GLU A 38 -2.38 -0.37 28.52
CA GLU A 38 -3.10 -0.56 29.79
C GLU A 38 -2.48 0.24 30.93
N GLN A 39 -1.14 0.23 31.03
CA GLN A 39 -0.41 1.02 32.03
C GLN A 39 -0.61 2.54 31.82
N ALA A 40 -0.61 3.01 30.57
CA ALA A 40 -0.90 4.41 30.23
C ALA A 40 -2.35 4.81 30.54
N ARG A 41 -3.34 3.94 30.27
CA ARG A 41 -4.76 4.16 30.63
C ARG A 41 -4.94 4.22 32.15
N SER A 42 -4.28 3.33 32.89
CA SER A 42 -4.29 3.31 34.36
C SER A 42 -3.72 4.61 34.95
N TYR A 43 -2.60 5.11 34.40
CA TYR A 43 -2.00 6.37 34.83
C TYR A 43 -2.92 7.58 34.55
N LYS A 44 -3.52 7.65 33.34
CA LYS A 44 -4.42 8.75 32.93
C LYS A 44 -5.76 8.77 33.69
N SER A 45 -6.24 7.61 34.15
CA SER A 45 -7.38 7.52 35.07
C SER A 45 -7.07 8.17 36.43
N LYS A 46 -5.86 7.89 36.95
CA LYS A 46 -5.40 8.38 38.27
C LYS A 46 -5.14 9.89 38.31
N THR A 47 -4.75 10.51 37.19
CA THR A 47 -4.60 11.97 37.10
C THR A 47 -5.95 12.69 37.06
N ASN A 48 -6.98 12.10 36.48
CA ASN A 48 -8.30 12.73 36.35
C ASN A 48 -9.10 12.74 37.67
N SER A 49 -8.85 11.81 38.61
CA SER A 49 -9.55 11.77 39.90
C SER A 49 -9.15 12.88 40.89
N THR A 50 -8.07 13.61 40.62
CA THR A 50 -7.51 14.60 41.56
C THR A 50 -7.95 16.05 41.28
N TYR A 51 -8.62 16.31 40.14
CA TYR A 51 -8.93 17.67 39.67
C TYR A 51 -10.43 18.07 39.66
N GLN A 52 -11.33 17.25 40.22
CA GLN A 52 -12.79 17.53 40.19
C GLN A 52 -13.50 17.61 41.56
N ASN A 53 -12.78 17.73 42.67
CA ASN A 53 -13.39 17.86 44.01
C ASN A 53 -13.45 19.31 44.54
N THR A 54 -14.03 20.23 43.75
CA THR A 54 -14.54 21.51 44.25
C THR A 54 -15.62 22.08 43.33
N LEU A 55 -16.89 21.95 43.73
CA LEU A 55 -17.98 22.98 43.72
C LEU A 55 -19.40 22.37 43.58
N ILE A 56 -20.27 22.69 44.55
CA ILE A 56 -21.74 22.84 44.47
C ILE A 56 -22.54 21.57 44.03
N SER A 57 -23.30 20.82 44.84
CA SER A 57 -24.18 21.03 46.02
C SER A 57 -25.66 21.40 45.74
N GLY A 58 -26.54 20.38 45.80
CA GLY A 58 -27.99 20.46 46.11
C GLY A 58 -28.99 20.60 44.95
N LYS A 59 -30.31 20.31 45.08
CA LYS A 59 -31.10 19.48 46.03
C LYS A 59 -32.56 19.38 45.50
N HIS A 60 -33.36 18.42 46.01
CA HIS A 60 -34.83 18.23 45.84
C HIS A 60 -35.29 17.44 44.59
N ARG A 61 -36.12 16.37 44.57
CA ARG A 61 -36.98 15.57 45.51
C ARG A 61 -38.52 15.78 45.34
N ARG A 62 -39.24 14.66 45.10
CA ARG A 62 -40.72 14.37 45.17
C ARG A 62 -41.53 14.57 43.88
N LEU A 63 -42.75 14.00 43.71
CA LEU A 63 -43.30 12.64 43.96
C LEU A 63 -44.76 12.59 43.40
N THR A 64 -45.10 11.62 42.54
CA THR A 64 -46.43 10.98 42.29
C THR A 64 -47.78 11.75 42.31
N VAL A 65 -48.59 11.53 41.23
CA VAL A 65 -49.91 10.81 41.20
C VAL A 65 -51.18 11.48 40.60
N LEU A 66 -51.91 10.65 39.83
CA LEU A 66 -53.33 10.62 39.39
C LEU A 66 -53.82 11.37 38.13
N GLY A 67 -54.61 10.66 37.31
CA GLY A 67 -55.44 11.21 36.21
C GLY A 67 -55.69 10.24 35.04
N ILE A 68 -56.65 9.30 35.16
CA ILE A 68 -57.05 8.37 34.08
C ILE A 68 -58.31 8.89 33.37
N LEU A 69 -58.36 8.88 32.03
CA LEU A 69 -59.61 8.64 31.26
C LEU A 69 -59.41 8.34 29.75
N ILE A 70 -59.49 7.04 29.44
CA ILE A 70 -60.12 6.36 28.28
C ILE A 70 -59.94 6.94 26.85
N THR A 71 -59.25 6.19 26.00
CA THR A 71 -59.59 5.73 24.60
C THR A 71 -58.31 5.15 23.94
N ILE A 72 -58.27 4.22 22.98
CA ILE A 72 -59.15 3.12 22.52
C ILE A 72 -58.19 1.96 22.09
N PRO A 73 -58.47 0.67 22.38
CA PRO A 73 -57.66 -0.46 21.90
C PRO A 73 -58.33 -1.25 20.74
N PHE A 74 -57.55 -1.57 19.71
CA PHE A 74 -57.88 -2.50 18.62
C PHE A 74 -56.55 -3.14 18.13
N LEU A 75 -56.44 -4.42 17.80
CA LEU A 75 -57.18 -5.61 18.22
C LEU A 75 -56.27 -6.81 17.91
N LEU A 76 -56.10 -7.77 18.84
CA LEU A 76 -55.34 -9.00 18.61
C LEU A 76 -56.11 -10.18 19.21
N VAL A 77 -56.94 -10.84 18.41
CA VAL A 77 -57.51 -12.17 18.74
C VAL A 77 -57.62 -13.00 17.46
N SER A 78 -56.94 -14.16 17.48
CA SER A 78 -57.04 -15.28 16.55
C SER A 78 -58.31 -16.11 16.76
N VAL A 79 -58.86 -16.74 15.71
CA VAL A 79 -59.45 -18.11 15.63
C VAL A 79 -59.99 -18.27 14.19
N PHE A 80 -59.48 -19.15 13.32
CA PHE A 80 -59.45 -20.63 13.23
C PHE A 80 -60.71 -21.29 12.61
N SER A 81 -60.48 -22.31 11.77
CA SER A 81 -61.43 -23.20 11.04
C SER A 81 -61.95 -22.65 9.68
N GLY A 82 -61.92 -23.41 8.57
CA GLY A 82 -61.37 -24.75 8.31
C GLY A 82 -61.58 -25.19 6.84
N ASP A 83 -60.74 -26.12 6.37
CA ASP A 83 -60.80 -27.00 5.17
C ASP A 83 -61.63 -26.62 3.91
N LEU A 84 -61.01 -26.66 2.71
CA LEU A 84 -60.94 -27.89 1.89
C LEU A 84 -60.03 -27.71 0.63
N THR A 85 -59.67 -28.82 -0.01
CA THR A 85 -58.61 -29.01 -1.02
C THR A 85 -58.98 -28.70 -2.49
N SER A 86 -58.02 -28.18 -3.28
CA SER A 86 -57.79 -28.63 -4.68
C SER A 86 -56.44 -28.20 -5.31
N SER A 87 -55.55 -29.18 -5.45
CA SER A 87 -54.90 -29.60 -6.71
C SER A 87 -54.30 -28.57 -7.72
N PHE A 88 -52.96 -28.57 -7.80
CA PHE A 88 -52.09 -28.35 -8.99
C PHE A 88 -52.23 -27.08 -9.86
N VAL A 89 -51.15 -26.28 -9.96
CA VAL A 89 -50.24 -26.17 -11.15
C VAL A 89 -49.10 -25.18 -10.84
N THR A 90 -47.95 -25.40 -11.48
CA THR A 90 -46.65 -24.72 -11.29
C THR A 90 -46.59 -23.25 -11.68
N SER A 91 -45.88 -22.43 -10.89
CA SER A 91 -44.80 -21.55 -11.39
C SER A 91 -43.99 -21.02 -10.21
N ASP A 92 -42.88 -21.67 -9.87
CA ASP A 92 -41.82 -20.95 -9.16
C ASP A 92 -41.27 -19.93 -10.16
N ASN A 93 -41.62 -18.66 -9.95
CA ASN A 93 -41.06 -17.56 -10.72
C ASN A 93 -39.60 -17.39 -10.29
N ASP A 94 -38.73 -18.16 -10.93
CA ASP A 94 -37.29 -18.15 -10.73
C ASP A 94 -36.78 -16.72 -10.94
N VAL A 95 -36.48 -16.03 -9.83
CA VAL A 95 -36.17 -14.60 -9.85
C VAL A 95 -34.78 -14.45 -10.47
N MET A 96 -34.76 -14.18 -11.78
CA MET A 96 -33.53 -13.95 -12.52
C MET A 96 -32.82 -12.69 -11.99
N LYS A 97 -31.81 -12.92 -11.15
CA LYS A 97 -30.94 -11.89 -10.60
C LYS A 97 -29.89 -11.52 -11.65
N SER A 98 -29.97 -10.30 -12.17
CA SER A 98 -28.85 -9.70 -12.89
C SER A 98 -27.87 -9.09 -11.89
N GLY A 99 -26.58 -9.38 -12.09
CA GLY A 99 -25.48 -8.61 -11.52
C GLY A 99 -24.85 -7.78 -12.64
N TYR A 100 -24.39 -6.57 -12.30
CA TYR A 100 -23.50 -5.79 -13.17
C TYR A 100 -22.27 -5.39 -12.35
N VAL A 101 -21.11 -5.42 -12.99
CA VAL A 101 -19.85 -4.89 -12.43
C VAL A 101 -19.41 -3.79 -13.39
N ILE A 102 -19.23 -2.59 -12.86
CA ILE A 102 -18.60 -1.51 -13.62
C ILE A 102 -17.09 -1.67 -13.41
N GLN A 103 -16.41 -2.26 -14.39
CA GLN A 103 -14.96 -2.20 -14.47
C GLN A 103 -14.56 -0.79 -14.94
N ASN A 104 -13.44 -0.26 -14.43
CA ASN A 104 -12.94 1.03 -14.89
C ASN A 104 -12.30 0.84 -16.28
N LEU A 105 -13.06 1.13 -17.34
CA LEU A 105 -12.60 0.98 -18.74
C LEU A 105 -11.66 2.10 -19.20
N LYS A 106 -11.31 3.04 -18.30
CA LYS A 106 -10.18 3.95 -18.48
C LYS A 106 -9.07 3.48 -17.57
N GLY A 107 -7.93 3.15 -18.17
CA GLY A 107 -6.72 2.84 -17.42
C GLY A 107 -6.35 3.98 -16.48
N ASP A 108 -5.90 3.61 -15.28
CA ASP A 108 -5.27 4.55 -14.35
C ASP A 108 -4.02 5.16 -15.00
N VAL A 109 -3.61 6.35 -14.56
CA VAL A 109 -2.47 7.07 -15.13
C VAL A 109 -1.32 7.19 -14.15
N ILE A 110 -0.11 6.98 -14.63
CA ILE A 110 1.12 7.39 -13.95
C ILE A 110 1.72 8.57 -14.70
N ASP A 111 1.89 9.68 -13.98
CA ASP A 111 2.55 10.87 -14.50
C ASP A 111 4.06 10.61 -14.64
N THR A 112 4.66 11.04 -15.75
CA THR A 112 6.09 10.84 -16.05
C THR A 112 6.85 12.16 -15.98
N PHE A 113 8.14 12.14 -15.60
CA PHE A 113 9.00 13.33 -15.55
C PHE A 113 10.08 13.29 -16.64
N HIS A 114 11.36 13.27 -16.26
CA HIS A 114 12.50 13.10 -17.17
C HIS A 114 13.13 11.72 -16.97
N SER A 115 13.63 11.13 -18.04
CA SER A 115 14.38 9.87 -18.02
C SER A 115 15.85 10.11 -17.66
N TRP A 116 16.54 9.04 -17.27
CA TRP A 116 17.99 8.98 -17.39
C TRP A 116 18.35 8.78 -18.88
N ASN A 117 19.34 9.52 -19.36
CA ASN A 117 19.90 9.35 -20.70
C ASN A 117 21.36 8.93 -20.57
N ILE A 118 21.57 7.63 -20.48
CA ILE A 118 22.87 7.00 -20.22
C ILE A 118 23.24 6.04 -21.36
N PRO A 119 24.54 5.75 -21.57
CA PRO A 119 24.95 4.66 -22.45
C PRO A 119 24.40 3.32 -21.98
N MET A 120 24.14 2.42 -22.94
CA MET A 120 23.84 1.01 -22.66
C MET A 120 24.91 0.41 -21.72
N GLU A 121 24.47 -0.44 -20.79
CA GLU A 121 25.31 -1.09 -19.76
C GLU A 121 25.96 -0.16 -18.71
N ARG A 122 25.73 1.16 -18.73
CA ARG A 122 26.23 2.03 -17.65
C ARG A 122 25.58 1.66 -16.31
N THR A 123 26.42 1.28 -15.35
CA THR A 123 26.04 1.18 -13.94
C THR A 123 25.74 2.56 -13.36
N LEU A 124 24.59 2.70 -12.69
CA LEU A 124 24.30 3.83 -11.80
C LEU A 124 24.80 3.51 -10.39
N TYR A 125 25.60 4.41 -9.82
CA TYR A 125 26.11 4.30 -8.46
C TYR A 125 25.10 4.92 -7.49
N ILE A 126 24.64 4.11 -6.56
CA ILE A 126 23.70 4.50 -5.51
C ILE A 126 24.46 4.52 -4.20
N ASN A 127 24.33 5.58 -3.42
CA ASN A 127 25.00 5.64 -2.12
C ASN A 127 24.02 5.84 -0.97
N ILE A 128 24.11 4.99 0.04
CA ILE A 128 23.38 5.15 1.30
C ILE A 128 24.21 6.06 2.23
N VAL A 129 23.65 7.21 2.55
CA VAL A 129 24.25 8.24 3.41
C VAL A 129 23.67 8.09 4.81
N ASN A 130 24.55 8.18 5.82
CA ASN A 130 24.24 7.92 7.24
C ASN A 130 23.70 6.49 7.53
N PRO A 131 24.26 5.39 6.99
CA PRO A 131 23.76 4.03 7.27
C PRO A 131 23.74 3.71 8.78
N ASN A 132 24.67 4.27 9.54
CA ASN A 132 24.82 4.06 10.99
C ASN A 132 23.64 4.57 11.86
N VAL A 133 22.63 5.24 11.30
CA VAL A 133 21.42 5.64 12.07
C VAL A 133 20.35 4.55 12.12
N ILE A 134 20.57 3.44 11.42
CA ILE A 134 19.72 2.25 11.41
C ILE A 134 20.55 0.97 11.61
N ASP A 135 19.87 -0.11 11.97
CA ASP A 135 20.48 -1.44 12.02
C ASP A 135 20.88 -1.94 10.63
N ASN A 136 21.92 -2.78 10.54
CA ASN A 136 22.38 -3.37 9.28
C ASN A 136 21.26 -4.12 8.52
N ASP A 137 20.32 -4.73 9.24
CA ASP A 137 19.17 -5.42 8.64
C ASP A 137 18.25 -4.44 7.88
N LYS A 138 18.09 -3.21 8.37
CA LYS A 138 17.38 -2.13 7.66
C LYS A 138 18.19 -1.63 6.45
N VAL A 139 19.52 -1.61 6.51
CA VAL A 139 20.37 -1.31 5.34
C VAL A 139 20.20 -2.37 4.25
N GLN A 140 20.04 -3.65 4.62
CA GLN A 140 19.76 -4.71 3.66
C GLN A 140 18.37 -4.55 3.03
N ILE A 141 17.35 -4.11 3.78
CA ILE A 141 16.01 -3.80 3.23
C ILE A 141 16.09 -2.71 2.15
N VAL A 142 16.87 -1.64 2.36
CA VAL A 142 17.10 -0.60 1.33
C VAL A 142 17.73 -1.22 0.08
N LYS A 143 18.70 -2.12 0.25
CA LYS A 143 19.37 -2.81 -0.87
C LYS A 143 18.41 -3.75 -1.61
N ASP A 144 17.59 -4.52 -0.90
CA ASP A 144 16.68 -5.50 -1.48
C ASP A 144 15.54 -4.82 -2.27
N ALA A 145 14.98 -3.72 -1.76
CA ALA A 145 13.97 -2.91 -2.45
C ALA A 145 14.45 -2.31 -3.79
N ILE A 146 15.77 -2.28 -4.02
CA ILE A 146 16.40 -1.77 -5.24
C ILE A 146 16.94 -2.91 -6.10
N LEU A 147 17.77 -3.80 -5.53
CA LEU A 147 18.55 -4.81 -6.26
C LEU A 147 17.81 -6.14 -6.46
N SER A 148 16.68 -6.37 -5.80
CA SER A 148 15.95 -7.63 -5.97
C SER A 148 15.38 -7.76 -7.39
N GLU A 149 15.70 -8.87 -8.05
CA GLU A 149 15.04 -9.31 -9.29
C GLU A 149 13.84 -10.24 -9.04
N LYS A 150 13.49 -10.49 -7.77
CA LYS A 150 12.40 -11.42 -7.43
C LYS A 150 11.03 -10.84 -7.78
N THR A 151 10.15 -11.72 -8.23
CA THR A 151 8.74 -11.43 -8.49
C THR A 151 7.81 -12.15 -7.52
N VAL A 152 6.56 -11.71 -7.46
CA VAL A 152 5.45 -12.37 -6.79
C VAL A 152 4.22 -12.33 -7.70
N LEU A 153 3.43 -13.41 -7.72
CA LEU A 153 2.12 -13.44 -8.39
C LEU A 153 1.05 -13.10 -7.36
N LEU A 154 0.21 -12.12 -7.67
CA LEU A 154 -0.91 -11.70 -6.81
C LEU A 154 -2.21 -11.71 -7.62
N ASP A 155 -3.31 -12.08 -6.96
CA ASP A 155 -4.64 -12.04 -7.58
C ASP A 155 -5.10 -10.58 -7.74
N ASP A 156 -5.51 -10.20 -8.94
CA ASP A 156 -5.87 -8.82 -9.28
C ASP A 156 -7.13 -8.32 -8.55
N SER A 157 -7.94 -9.23 -7.99
CA SER A 157 -9.07 -8.87 -7.12
C SER A 157 -8.61 -8.26 -5.79
N LEU A 158 -7.36 -8.48 -5.36
CA LEU A 158 -6.78 -7.84 -4.17
C LEU A 158 -6.66 -6.31 -4.33
N PHE A 159 -6.63 -5.83 -5.57
CA PHE A 159 -6.49 -4.41 -5.94
C PHE A 159 -7.77 -3.83 -6.54
N HIS A 160 -8.88 -4.60 -6.55
CA HIS A 160 -10.15 -4.26 -7.22
C HIS A 160 -10.03 -4.07 -8.75
N LYS A 161 -8.94 -4.54 -9.39
CA LYS A 161 -8.65 -4.25 -10.81
C LYS A 161 -9.24 -5.24 -11.82
N ALA A 162 -9.47 -6.50 -11.43
CA ALA A 162 -10.00 -7.50 -12.36
C ALA A 162 -11.02 -8.48 -11.73
N ILE A 163 -11.52 -9.39 -12.56
CA ILE A 163 -12.37 -10.51 -12.15
C ILE A 163 -11.54 -11.47 -11.26
N PRO A 164 -12.08 -11.98 -10.14
CA PRO A 164 -11.37 -12.93 -9.27
C PRO A 164 -10.80 -14.13 -10.04
N GLY A 165 -9.54 -14.47 -9.78
CA GLY A 165 -8.81 -15.53 -10.47
C GLY A 165 -7.91 -15.06 -11.62
N SER A 166 -7.89 -13.77 -11.94
CA SER A 166 -6.78 -13.17 -12.72
C SER A 166 -5.58 -12.92 -11.80
N GLN A 167 -4.37 -13.11 -12.32
CA GLN A 167 -3.13 -12.88 -11.57
C GLN A 167 -2.14 -12.03 -12.37
N SER A 168 -1.61 -10.98 -11.74
CA SER A 168 -0.50 -10.18 -12.27
C SER A 168 0.81 -10.47 -11.55
N THR A 169 1.90 -10.30 -12.30
CA THR A 169 3.27 -10.31 -11.77
C THR A 169 3.61 -8.94 -11.17
N TYR A 170 4.09 -8.94 -9.94
CA TYR A 170 4.64 -7.77 -9.25
C TYR A 170 6.12 -8.01 -8.90
N PHE A 171 6.89 -6.93 -8.78
CA PHE A 171 8.34 -6.99 -8.58
C PHE A 171 8.72 -6.47 -7.18
N LEU A 172 9.57 -7.23 -6.49
CA LEU A 172 10.01 -6.89 -5.13
C LEU A 172 11.12 -5.83 -5.12
N GLY A 173 11.76 -5.55 -6.25
CA GLY A 173 12.76 -4.50 -6.37
C GLY A 173 12.92 -3.96 -7.80
N TRP A 174 13.44 -2.74 -7.90
CA TRP A 174 13.52 -2.01 -9.17
C TRP A 174 14.46 -2.65 -10.19
N SER A 175 15.49 -3.37 -9.78
CA SER A 175 16.37 -4.10 -10.71
C SER A 175 15.58 -5.12 -11.53
N GLY A 176 14.65 -5.85 -10.91
CA GLY A 176 13.75 -6.76 -11.64
C GLY A 176 12.79 -6.02 -12.57
N ALA A 177 12.14 -4.97 -12.07
CA ALA A 177 11.14 -4.21 -12.83
C ALA A 177 11.74 -3.49 -14.05
N LEU A 178 12.89 -2.83 -13.88
CA LEU A 178 13.58 -2.10 -14.96
C LEU A 178 14.20 -3.07 -15.96
N LYS A 179 14.68 -4.24 -15.52
CA LYS A 179 15.09 -5.33 -16.41
C LYS A 179 13.93 -5.86 -17.24
N GLN A 180 12.73 -5.98 -16.65
CA GLN A 180 11.52 -6.31 -17.41
C GLN A 180 11.16 -5.21 -18.42
N ALA A 181 11.14 -3.94 -18.02
CA ALA A 181 10.88 -2.80 -18.91
C ALA A 181 11.88 -2.74 -20.08
N SER A 182 13.16 -3.01 -19.82
CA SER A 182 14.23 -3.00 -20.83
C SER A 182 14.12 -4.06 -21.93
N GLN A 183 13.19 -5.02 -21.80
CA GLN A 183 12.88 -5.97 -22.87
C GLN A 183 12.13 -5.30 -24.03
N THR A 184 11.44 -4.19 -23.77
CA THR A 184 10.82 -3.37 -24.80
C THR A 184 11.83 -2.34 -25.33
N PRO A 185 12.12 -2.32 -26.65
CA PRO A 185 12.97 -1.28 -27.23
C PRO A 185 12.38 0.11 -27.01
N THR A 186 13.22 1.03 -26.56
CA THR A 186 12.86 2.41 -26.21
C THR A 186 13.93 3.37 -26.75
N LYS A 187 13.54 4.62 -27.00
CA LYS A 187 14.44 5.70 -27.46
C LYS A 187 15.65 5.96 -26.55
N PHE A 188 15.50 5.86 -25.24
CA PHE A 188 16.54 6.06 -24.23
C PHE A 188 16.81 4.77 -23.46
N THR A 189 18.07 4.54 -23.06
CA THR A 189 18.43 3.33 -22.29
C THR A 189 17.80 3.36 -20.90
N ILE A 190 16.96 2.37 -20.59
CA ILE A 190 16.46 2.11 -19.25
C ILE A 190 17.62 1.61 -18.35
N PRO A 191 17.85 2.20 -17.17
CA PRO A 191 18.93 1.78 -16.27
C PRO A 191 18.62 0.42 -15.63
N THR A 192 19.46 -0.57 -15.91
CA THR A 192 19.31 -1.96 -15.40
C THR A 192 20.49 -2.44 -14.56
N SER A 193 21.55 -1.62 -14.43
CA SER A 193 22.75 -1.96 -13.67
C SER A 193 22.94 -0.96 -12.53
N PHE A 194 23.03 -1.47 -11.30
CA PHE A 194 23.12 -0.67 -10.08
C PHE A 194 24.24 -1.17 -9.18
N SER A 195 24.97 -0.25 -8.54
CA SER A 195 25.97 -0.57 -7.51
C SER A 195 25.71 0.27 -6.27
N ILE A 196 25.46 -0.39 -5.14
CA ILE A 196 25.17 0.29 -3.87
C ILE A 196 26.44 0.37 -3.01
N THR A 197 26.82 1.58 -2.61
CA THR A 197 27.88 1.82 -1.61
C THR A 197 27.34 2.58 -0.40
N GLU A 198 28.14 2.66 0.66
CA GLU A 198 27.75 3.24 1.95
C GLU A 198 28.70 4.39 2.35
N GLY A 199 28.16 5.43 2.98
CA GLY A 199 28.95 6.47 3.65
C GLY A 199 29.54 7.58 2.77
N SER A 200 29.17 7.70 1.49
CA SER A 200 29.59 8.82 0.64
C SER A 200 28.44 9.42 -0.17
N THR A 201 28.55 10.67 -0.64
CA THR A 201 27.50 11.38 -1.39
C THR A 201 27.71 11.41 -2.91
N ASN A 202 28.77 10.73 -3.40
CA ASN A 202 29.29 10.89 -4.76
C ASN A 202 28.65 9.98 -5.85
N GLY A 203 27.54 9.29 -5.55
CA GLY A 203 26.80 8.48 -6.52
C GLY A 203 25.94 9.30 -7.49
N ASP A 204 25.46 8.65 -8.55
CA ASP A 204 24.39 9.15 -9.42
C ASP A 204 23.07 9.29 -8.63
N ILE A 205 22.82 8.38 -7.67
CA ILE A 205 21.69 8.46 -6.73
C ILE A 205 22.23 8.49 -5.30
N ALA A 206 21.71 9.38 -4.45
CA ALA A 206 22.00 9.42 -3.02
C ALA A 206 20.74 9.13 -2.21
N ILE A 207 20.82 8.20 -1.26
CA ILE A 207 19.74 7.85 -0.32
C ILE A 207 20.16 8.35 1.06
N ILE A 208 19.56 9.43 1.52
CA ILE A 208 19.85 10.08 2.80
C ILE A 208 18.90 9.53 3.85
N LEU A 209 19.45 8.83 4.84
CA LEU A 209 18.71 8.34 5.99
C LEU A 209 18.74 9.39 7.10
N SER A 210 17.57 9.80 7.57
CA SER A 210 17.39 10.86 8.56
C SER A 210 16.49 10.40 9.71
N THR A 211 16.91 10.70 10.93
CA THR A 211 16.09 10.54 12.15
C THR A 211 15.22 11.78 12.43
N LEU A 212 15.37 12.84 11.64
CA LEU A 212 14.56 14.06 11.75
C LEU A 212 13.21 13.87 11.06
N GLU A 213 12.24 14.67 11.49
CA GLU A 213 10.95 14.80 10.81
C GLU A 213 11.08 15.71 9.57
N SER A 214 10.27 15.45 8.53
CA SER A 214 10.11 16.41 7.44
C SER A 214 9.33 17.64 7.94
N PRO A 215 9.78 18.88 7.67
CA PRO A 215 9.02 20.09 8.00
C PRO A 215 7.62 20.13 7.39
N ASP A 216 7.46 19.47 6.23
CA ASP A 216 6.23 19.42 5.44
C ASP A 216 5.42 18.12 5.68
N GLY A 217 5.86 17.28 6.63
CA GLY A 217 5.15 16.06 7.04
C GLY A 217 5.42 14.79 6.21
N TYR A 218 6.29 14.86 5.20
CA TYR A 218 6.64 13.71 4.36
C TYR A 218 7.42 12.61 5.08
N SER A 219 7.16 11.34 4.72
CA SER A 219 7.93 10.16 5.16
C SER A 219 9.16 9.88 4.28
N GLY A 220 9.03 10.15 2.98
CA GLY A 220 10.11 10.15 1.99
C GLY A 220 10.05 11.41 1.13
N PHE A 221 11.14 11.76 0.46
CA PHE A 221 11.13 12.81 -0.56
C PHE A 221 12.27 12.65 -1.57
N THR A 222 11.95 12.70 -2.86
CA THR A 222 12.93 12.63 -3.94
C THR A 222 13.12 13.95 -4.66
N ARG A 223 14.38 14.31 -4.88
CA ARG A 223 14.81 15.48 -5.65
C ARG A 223 15.74 15.08 -6.78
N SER A 224 15.32 15.31 -8.02
CA SER A 224 16.14 15.09 -9.20
C SER A 224 16.74 16.42 -9.70
N THR A 225 18.04 16.42 -9.99
CA THR A 225 18.73 17.48 -10.73
C THR A 225 18.65 17.16 -12.21
N VAL A 226 18.11 18.09 -12.98
CA VAL A 226 17.82 17.94 -14.41
C VAL A 226 18.56 19.01 -15.20
N GLU A 227 19.17 18.61 -16.31
CA GLU A 227 19.74 19.50 -17.32
C GLU A 227 19.38 18.93 -18.70
N ASN A 228 19.14 19.75 -19.71
CA ASN A 228 18.86 19.27 -21.08
C ASN A 228 17.76 18.18 -21.18
N ASN A 229 16.73 18.27 -20.34
CA ASN A 229 15.58 17.33 -20.29
C ASN A 229 15.93 15.88 -19.86
N GLN A 230 17.07 15.67 -19.19
CA GLN A 230 17.52 14.37 -18.66
C GLN A 230 17.88 14.49 -17.17
N ILE A 231 17.65 13.44 -16.39
CA ILE A 231 18.14 13.35 -15.01
C ILE A 231 19.67 13.23 -15.03
N LEU A 232 20.35 14.05 -14.23
CA LEU A 232 21.80 13.98 -13.98
C LEU A 232 22.14 13.35 -12.63
N LYS A 233 21.30 13.59 -11.62
CA LYS A 233 21.48 13.10 -10.24
C LYS A 233 20.15 13.07 -9.50
N SER A 234 19.91 12.05 -8.68
CA SER A 234 18.73 11.98 -7.81
C SER A 234 19.14 11.91 -6.34
N THR A 235 18.38 12.56 -5.46
CA THR A 235 18.57 12.50 -4.00
C THR A 235 17.25 12.13 -3.34
N ILE A 236 17.20 10.94 -2.76
CA ILE A 236 16.10 10.44 -1.93
C ILE A 236 16.43 10.80 -0.48
N THR A 237 15.47 11.32 0.28
CA THR A 237 15.57 11.50 1.74
C THR A 237 14.48 10.70 2.42
N ILE A 238 14.84 9.86 3.40
CA ILE A 238 13.90 9.10 4.22
C ILE A 238 13.92 9.68 5.63
N TYR A 239 12.75 10.07 6.13
CA TYR A 239 12.59 10.74 7.42
C TYR A 239 12.20 9.75 8.53
N LYS A 240 12.52 10.09 9.79
CA LYS A 240 12.17 9.32 11.00
C LYS A 240 12.56 7.83 10.92
N VAL A 241 13.65 7.52 10.22
CA VAL A 241 14.05 6.17 9.79
C VAL A 241 14.32 5.19 10.94
N ASP A 242 14.67 5.73 12.10
CA ASP A 242 14.81 5.01 13.38
C ASP A 242 13.46 4.50 13.90
N GLN A 243 12.37 5.21 13.61
CA GLN A 243 11.00 4.90 14.04
C GLN A 243 10.23 4.01 13.07
N LEU A 244 10.63 3.99 11.78
CA LEU A 244 10.01 3.15 10.76
C LEU A 244 10.20 1.65 11.05
N SER A 245 9.15 0.86 10.82
CA SER A 245 9.27 -0.60 10.67
C SER A 245 9.99 -0.98 9.38
N SER A 246 10.40 -2.25 9.29
CA SER A 246 10.98 -2.83 8.07
C SER A 246 10.08 -2.66 6.84
N ALA A 247 8.76 -2.87 6.98
CA ALA A 247 7.82 -2.80 5.87
C ALA A 247 7.56 -1.36 5.42
N GLU A 248 7.48 -0.40 6.35
CA GLU A 248 7.35 1.02 6.01
C GLU A 248 8.60 1.54 5.28
N LEU A 249 9.79 1.21 5.78
CA LEU A 249 11.05 1.57 5.11
C LEU A 249 11.14 0.98 3.69
N GLU A 250 10.80 -0.30 3.53
CA GLU A 250 10.80 -0.98 2.23
C GLU A 250 9.82 -0.30 1.24
N THR A 251 8.63 0.04 1.73
CA THR A 251 7.56 0.71 0.96
C THR A 251 8.00 2.09 0.48
N ILE A 252 8.51 2.94 1.38
CA ILE A 252 8.94 4.29 1.05
C ILE A 252 10.15 4.23 0.10
N ILE A 253 11.12 3.34 0.32
CA ILE A 253 12.26 3.19 -0.59
C ILE A 253 11.81 2.77 -1.99
N ARG A 254 10.86 1.84 -2.14
CA ARG A 254 10.31 1.47 -3.45
C ARG A 254 9.67 2.68 -4.15
N HIS A 255 8.81 3.43 -3.46
CA HIS A 255 8.14 4.60 -4.02
C HIS A 255 9.14 5.70 -4.45
N GLU A 256 10.00 6.13 -3.52
CA GLU A 256 11.00 7.18 -3.79
C GLU A 256 12.02 6.79 -4.87
N PHE A 257 12.36 5.50 -4.97
CA PHE A 257 13.22 5.05 -6.06
C PHE A 257 12.52 5.09 -7.42
N GLY A 258 11.20 4.91 -7.48
CA GLY A 258 10.38 5.17 -8.67
C GLY A 258 10.51 6.63 -9.15
N HIS A 259 10.47 7.59 -8.22
CA HIS A 259 10.78 8.99 -8.52
C HIS A 259 12.22 9.19 -8.98
N ALA A 260 13.19 8.50 -8.38
CA ALA A 260 14.59 8.63 -8.75
C ALA A 260 14.90 8.12 -10.16
N VAL A 261 14.08 7.21 -10.72
CA VAL A 261 14.19 6.71 -12.10
C VAL A 261 13.27 7.43 -13.11
N GLY A 262 12.39 8.32 -12.63
CA GLY A 262 11.66 9.31 -13.45
C GLY A 262 10.13 9.23 -13.44
N LEU A 263 9.52 8.34 -12.65
CA LEU A 263 8.06 8.33 -12.45
C LEU A 263 7.64 9.45 -11.49
N ILE A 264 6.42 9.97 -11.63
CA ILE A 264 5.79 10.85 -10.65
C ILE A 264 4.73 10.02 -9.91
N HIS A 265 3.48 10.47 -9.87
CA HIS A 265 2.43 9.84 -9.09
C HIS A 265 1.43 9.08 -9.96
N SER A 266 0.95 7.96 -9.42
CA SER A 266 -0.21 7.23 -9.94
C SER A 266 -1.52 7.89 -9.51
N SER A 267 -2.55 7.79 -10.34
CA SER A 267 -3.94 8.13 -9.98
C SER A 267 -4.68 7.01 -9.23
N ASP A 268 -4.13 5.78 -9.23
CA ASP A 268 -4.74 4.64 -8.55
C ASP A 268 -4.36 4.61 -7.06
N PRO A 269 -5.33 4.65 -6.11
CA PRO A 269 -5.03 4.56 -4.68
C PRO A 269 -4.41 3.22 -4.22
N TYR A 270 -4.44 2.18 -5.04
CA TYR A 270 -3.88 0.86 -4.72
C TYR A 270 -2.48 0.59 -5.31
N ASP A 271 -1.96 1.52 -6.11
CA ASP A 271 -0.65 1.40 -6.76
C ASP A 271 0.50 1.93 -5.88
N LEU A 272 1.71 1.40 -6.09
CA LEU A 272 2.90 1.80 -5.35
C LEU A 272 3.21 3.30 -5.50
N MET A 273 2.98 3.87 -6.68
CA MET A 273 3.33 5.27 -6.99
C MET A 273 2.23 6.26 -6.60
N HIS A 274 1.18 5.87 -5.88
CA HIS A 274 0.19 6.81 -5.35
C HIS A 274 0.78 7.71 -4.26
N PRO A 275 0.47 9.03 -4.19
CA PRO A 275 1.03 9.96 -3.21
C PRO A 275 0.73 9.62 -1.75
N THR A 276 -0.29 8.81 -1.49
CA THR A 276 -0.59 8.23 -0.17
C THR A 276 -0.70 6.72 -0.33
N ILE A 277 0.31 5.98 0.11
CA ILE A 277 0.37 4.53 -0.11
C ILE A 277 -0.50 3.82 0.93
N GLU A 278 -1.73 3.44 0.56
CA GLU A 278 -2.68 2.73 1.42
C GLU A 278 -2.75 1.21 1.11
N THR A 279 -2.02 0.74 0.10
CA THR A 279 -2.01 -0.66 -0.34
C THR A 279 -1.28 -1.59 0.64
N ASN A 280 -1.84 -2.79 0.85
CA ASN A 280 -1.20 -3.87 1.61
C ASN A 280 -0.08 -4.58 0.83
N TYR A 281 0.03 -4.30 -0.48
CA TYR A 281 0.97 -4.93 -1.41
C TYR A 281 1.78 -3.86 -2.17
N PRO A 282 2.64 -3.08 -1.49
CA PRO A 282 3.45 -2.02 -2.11
C PRO A 282 4.63 -2.62 -2.87
N PHE A 283 4.32 -3.22 -4.01
CA PHE A 283 5.25 -3.83 -4.96
C PHE A 283 5.11 -3.15 -6.31
N ILE A 284 6.18 -3.17 -7.10
CA ILE A 284 6.23 -2.50 -8.40
C ILE A 284 5.35 -3.29 -9.38
N SER A 285 4.39 -2.61 -10.00
CA SER A 285 3.33 -3.20 -10.82
C SER A 285 3.69 -3.26 -12.31
N ASN A 286 2.88 -3.97 -13.11
CA ASN A 286 2.99 -3.89 -14.57
C ASN A 286 2.62 -2.48 -15.10
N CYS A 287 1.84 -1.70 -14.34
CA CYS A 287 1.53 -0.31 -14.65
C CYS A 287 2.78 0.57 -14.51
N ASP A 288 3.56 0.42 -13.44
CA ASP A 288 4.86 1.07 -13.27
C ASP A 288 5.84 0.76 -14.42
N ILE A 289 5.93 -0.52 -14.81
CA ILE A 289 6.78 -0.98 -15.92
C ILE A 289 6.36 -0.36 -17.25
N SER A 290 5.05 -0.25 -17.49
CA SER A 290 4.50 0.39 -18.68
C SER A 290 4.80 1.89 -18.68
N ALA A 291 4.70 2.55 -17.53
CA ALA A 291 5.04 3.97 -17.37
C ALA A 291 6.54 4.26 -17.55
N ILE A 292 7.43 3.38 -17.05
CA ILE A 292 8.86 3.43 -17.36
C ILE A 292 9.07 3.29 -18.87
N THR A 293 8.46 2.30 -19.50
CA THR A 293 8.62 2.07 -20.95
C THR A 293 8.16 3.29 -21.76
N HIS A 294 7.02 3.87 -21.42
CA HIS A 294 6.48 5.10 -22.02
C HIS A 294 7.41 6.30 -21.87
N LEU A 295 7.93 6.53 -20.66
CA LEU A 295 8.87 7.61 -20.37
C LEU A 295 10.19 7.47 -21.15
N TYR A 296 10.77 6.26 -21.17
CA TYR A 296 12.06 6.04 -21.82
C TYR A 296 11.95 5.96 -23.35
N ASP A 297 10.76 5.76 -23.92
CA ASP A 297 10.55 6.03 -25.35
C ASP A 297 10.53 7.55 -25.71
N GLY A 298 10.56 8.40 -24.68
CA GLY A 298 10.77 9.84 -24.79
C GLY A 298 9.55 10.69 -24.51
N ASN A 299 8.48 10.09 -23.97
CA ASN A 299 7.26 10.78 -23.55
C ASN A 299 7.43 11.34 -22.12
N ALA A 300 8.33 12.31 -22.01
CA ALA A 300 8.64 13.03 -20.78
C ALA A 300 7.60 14.13 -20.48
N ASN A 301 7.22 14.30 -19.21
CA ASN A 301 6.13 15.19 -18.77
C ASN A 301 4.76 14.83 -19.36
N ASP A 302 4.47 13.54 -19.48
CA ASP A 302 3.24 12.99 -20.07
C ASP A 302 2.54 12.03 -19.09
N LYS A 303 1.35 11.54 -19.45
CA LYS A 303 0.57 10.56 -18.67
C LYS A 303 0.63 9.19 -19.34
N ALA A 304 1.33 8.23 -18.74
CA ALA A 304 1.24 6.85 -19.16
C ALA A 304 -0.11 6.27 -18.72
N VAL A 305 -0.92 5.79 -19.67
CA VAL A 305 -2.19 5.12 -19.37
C VAL A 305 -1.93 3.63 -19.20
N CYS A 306 -2.34 3.07 -18.07
CA CYS A 306 -2.19 1.65 -17.77
C CYS A 306 -3.43 0.88 -18.24
N GLU A 307 -3.35 0.29 -19.42
CA GLU A 307 -4.37 -0.62 -19.94
C GLU A 307 -4.43 -1.91 -19.07
N ILE A 308 -5.65 -2.42 -18.85
CA ILE A 308 -5.98 -3.61 -18.03
C ILE A 308 -6.31 -4.78 -18.96
#